data_AF-A0A840Y5P3-F1
#
_entry.id   AF-A0A840Y5P3-F1
#
_cell.length_a   1.000
_cell.length_b   1.000
_cell.length_c   1.000
_cell.angle_alpha   90.00
_cell.angle_beta   90.00
_cell.angle_gamma   90.00
#
_symmetry.space_group_name_H-M   'P 1'
#
loop_
_entity.id
_entity.type
_entity.pdbx_description
1 polymer ?
#
loop_
_entity_poly.entity_id
_entity_poly.type
_entity_poly.pdbx_seq_one_letter_code
_entity_poly.pdbx_strand_id
1 'polypeptide(L)'
;MHDCLGLLDYRRKRTEWLGWLQGDPHNSINRQLYGFMWDDAVFRMLNEARRFATKEQPTSAVAPTLASMLDQGFVATQILAVSRLVDKRKDVISLRRLLDDIEAHRHLVTREMFVCHDGLLYNAAAAERAFWAKAPRPTTGVVTMFLPTEGPEAFDTAERGHRAYDALSEKAPADRSRTDTIQPAVFDGIRALLEDQTVTSLVELRHKFVAHAADKLSRRRAGIERFGVTLNGLEAAQRSLVQAAQRIELDLLWGSSRGVVPVPQHDHLRYLDLPFAPADRLQELRDWWQRHCEAREEWTSARS
;
A
#
# COMPACT_ATOMS: atom_id res chain seq x y z
N MET A 1 1.89 -25.63 -23.66
CA MET A 1 1.56 -24.20 -23.73
C MET A 1 0.92 -23.95 -25.07
N HIS A 2 -0.32 -23.46 -25.09
CA HIS A 2 -1.13 -23.41 -26.30
C HIS A 2 -0.96 -22.10 -27.08
N ASP A 3 -0.65 -20.98 -26.40
CA ASP A 3 -0.46 -19.66 -27.02
C ASP A 3 0.85 -19.02 -26.54
N CYS A 4 1.89 -19.13 -27.37
CA CYS A 4 3.22 -18.59 -27.04
C CYS A 4 3.29 -17.05 -27.12
N LEU A 5 2.53 -16.42 -28.02
CA LEU A 5 2.56 -14.96 -28.17
C LEU A 5 1.80 -14.29 -27.03
N GLY A 6 0.61 -14.79 -26.69
CA GLY A 6 -0.15 -14.31 -25.55
C GLY A 6 0.61 -14.47 -24.23
N LEU A 7 1.41 -15.53 -24.08
CA LEU A 7 2.26 -15.66 -22.89
C LEU A 7 3.35 -14.60 -22.81
N LEU A 8 4.02 -14.29 -23.92
CA LEU A 8 5.05 -13.25 -23.93
C LEU A 8 4.46 -11.88 -23.58
N ASP A 9 3.28 -11.58 -24.11
CA ASP A 9 2.56 -10.35 -23.79
C ASP A 9 2.13 -10.30 -22.33
N TYR A 10 1.59 -11.40 -21.79
CA TYR A 10 1.26 -11.52 -20.36
C TYR A 10 2.50 -11.32 -19.48
N ARG A 11 3.61 -11.99 -19.78
CA ARG A 11 4.87 -11.86 -19.00
C ARG A 11 5.41 -10.44 -19.02
N ARG A 12 5.38 -9.77 -20.19
CA ARG A 12 5.78 -8.37 -20.32
C ARG A 12 4.91 -7.48 -19.44
N LYS A 13 3.59 -7.61 -19.53
CA LYS A 13 2.64 -6.83 -18.73
C LYS A 13 2.74 -7.11 -17.24
N ARG A 14 2.85 -8.38 -16.83
CA ARG A 14 3.07 -8.76 -15.43
C ARG A 14 4.36 -8.17 -14.88
N THR A 15 5.43 -8.15 -15.66
CA THR A 15 6.70 -7.53 -15.25
C THR A 15 6.55 -6.02 -15.06
N GLU A 16 5.83 -5.35 -15.96
CA GLU A 16 5.49 -3.92 -15.83
C GLU A 16 4.67 -3.65 -14.55
N TRP A 17 3.60 -4.42 -14.31
CA TRP A 17 2.74 -4.29 -13.14
C TRP A 17 3.48 -4.54 -11.82
N LEU A 18 4.30 -5.59 -11.77
CA LEU A 18 5.19 -5.83 -10.63
C LEU A 18 6.22 -4.70 -10.49
N GLY A 19 6.70 -4.14 -11.59
CA GLY A 19 7.55 -2.95 -11.60
C GLY A 19 6.89 -1.73 -10.94
N TRP A 20 5.59 -1.49 -11.19
CA TRP A 20 4.84 -0.44 -10.51
C TRP A 20 4.65 -0.72 -9.01
N LEU A 21 4.48 -2.00 -8.64
CA LEU A 21 4.37 -2.40 -7.24
C LEU A 21 5.67 -2.22 -6.46
N GLN A 22 6.81 -2.68 -7.01
CA GLN A 22 8.06 -2.80 -6.24
C GLN A 22 9.34 -2.36 -6.97
N GLY A 23 9.29 -2.08 -8.27
CA GLY A 23 10.48 -1.86 -9.10
C GLY A 23 11.08 -0.46 -9.01
N ASP A 24 10.26 0.58 -8.80
CA ASP A 24 10.75 1.95 -8.65
C ASP A 24 11.22 2.22 -7.20
N PRO A 25 12.51 2.60 -6.99
CA PRO A 25 13.06 2.81 -5.65
C PRO A 25 12.50 4.06 -4.93
N HIS A 26 11.89 4.98 -5.67
CA HIS A 26 11.37 6.24 -5.16
C HIS A 26 9.84 6.26 -5.10
N ASN A 27 9.16 5.77 -6.12
CA ASN A 27 7.73 5.98 -6.33
C ASN A 27 6.91 4.69 -6.49
N SER A 28 7.50 3.51 -6.31
CA SER A 28 6.71 2.27 -6.35
C SER A 28 5.57 2.30 -5.32
N ILE A 29 4.49 1.59 -5.61
CA ILE A 29 3.31 1.53 -4.74
C ILE A 29 3.71 1.02 -3.35
N ASN A 30 4.59 0.02 -3.27
CA ASN A 30 5.07 -0.50 -1.99
C ASN A 30 5.89 0.52 -1.22
N ARG A 31 6.77 1.28 -1.88
CA ARG A 31 7.52 2.37 -1.24
C ARG A 31 6.56 3.41 -0.64
N GLN A 32 5.51 3.77 -1.38
CA GLN A 32 4.49 4.69 -0.92
C GLN A 32 3.71 4.14 0.28
N LEU A 33 3.26 2.89 0.22
CA LEU A 33 2.56 2.22 1.34
C LEU A 33 3.46 2.08 2.58
N TYR A 34 4.73 1.73 2.42
CA TYR A 34 5.67 1.63 3.54
C TYR A 34 5.94 2.97 4.20
N GLY A 35 6.17 4.03 3.44
CA GLY A 35 6.31 5.38 4.01
C GLY A 35 5.03 5.81 4.73
N PHE A 36 3.88 5.58 4.09
CA PHE A 36 2.57 5.91 4.64
C PHE A 36 2.28 5.22 5.98
N MET A 37 2.56 3.91 6.09
CA MET A 37 2.36 3.12 7.32
C MET A 37 3.45 3.38 8.37
N TRP A 38 4.68 3.66 7.95
CA TRP A 38 5.77 4.04 8.84
C TRP A 38 5.48 5.38 9.53
N ASP A 39 5.06 6.39 8.76
CA ASP A 39 4.74 7.71 9.29
C ASP A 39 3.57 7.65 10.29
N ASP A 40 2.58 6.78 10.05
CA ASP A 40 1.49 6.50 11.01
C ASP A 40 2.01 5.86 12.30
N ALA A 41 2.83 4.82 12.20
CA ALA A 41 3.40 4.15 13.37
C ALA A 41 4.25 5.12 14.21
N VAL A 42 5.10 5.93 13.57
CA VAL A 42 5.93 6.95 14.25
C VAL A 42 5.06 8.01 14.90
N PHE A 43 4.05 8.54 14.19
CA PHE A 43 3.16 9.55 14.76
C PHE A 43 2.38 9.01 15.95
N ARG A 44 1.82 7.80 15.86
CA ARG A 44 1.07 7.18 16.97
C ARG A 44 1.94 6.96 18.19
N MET A 45 3.20 6.56 18.00
CA MET A 45 4.17 6.47 19.08
C MET A 45 4.41 7.84 19.73
N LEU A 46 4.66 8.88 18.93
CA LEU A 46 4.85 10.25 19.45
C LEU A 46 3.59 10.79 20.16
N ASN A 47 2.41 10.46 19.63
CA ASN A 47 1.14 10.84 20.22
C ASN A 47 0.90 10.09 21.54
N GLU A 48 1.27 8.81 21.65
CA GLU A 48 1.22 8.06 22.90
C GLU A 48 2.15 8.66 23.96
N ALA A 49 3.33 9.17 23.57
CA ALA A 49 4.24 9.84 24.49
C ALA A 49 3.61 11.06 25.18
N ARG A 50 2.60 11.68 24.57
CA ARG A 50 1.85 12.80 25.18
C ARG A 50 1.07 12.36 26.43
N ARG A 51 0.69 11.08 26.55
CA ARG A 51 -0.02 10.54 27.72
C ARG A 51 0.82 10.63 29.00
N PHE A 52 2.15 10.69 28.89
CA PHE A 52 3.04 10.83 30.03
C PHE A 52 3.12 12.26 30.58
N ALA A 53 2.62 13.26 29.85
CA ALA A 53 2.56 14.62 30.35
C ALA A 53 1.44 14.76 31.40
N THR A 54 1.80 15.23 32.59
CA THR A 54 0.86 15.57 33.67
C THR A 54 0.97 17.06 34.00
N LYS A 55 0.07 17.57 34.84
CA LYS A 55 0.17 18.97 35.31
C LYS A 55 1.44 19.18 36.13
N GLU A 56 1.82 18.16 36.90
CA GLU A 56 2.96 18.14 37.81
C GLU A 56 4.28 17.86 37.07
N GLN A 57 4.22 17.14 35.94
CA GLN A 57 5.35 16.81 35.09
C GLN A 57 4.99 17.03 33.61
N PRO A 58 4.97 18.29 33.14
CA PRO A 58 4.75 18.57 31.73
C PRO A 58 5.95 18.11 30.91
N THR A 59 5.69 17.58 29.72
CA THR A 59 6.73 17.22 28.74
C THR A 59 6.66 18.13 27.52
N SER A 60 7.75 18.23 26.76
CA SER A 60 7.75 18.97 25.49
C SER A 60 6.75 18.41 24.47
N ALA A 61 6.33 17.14 24.62
CA ALA A 61 5.37 16.49 23.73
C ALA A 61 3.99 17.19 23.69
N VAL A 62 3.62 17.92 24.75
CA VAL A 62 2.36 18.69 24.82
C VAL A 62 2.54 20.19 24.55
N ALA A 63 3.74 20.65 24.21
CA ALA A 63 3.98 22.05 23.86
C ALA A 63 3.08 22.45 22.67
N PRO A 64 2.20 23.46 22.79
CA PRO A 64 1.15 23.71 21.79
C PRO A 64 1.68 23.92 20.37
N THR A 65 2.76 24.68 20.20
CA THR A 65 3.37 24.95 18.89
C THR A 65 3.93 23.68 18.26
N LEU A 66 4.61 22.85 19.04
CA LEU A 66 5.20 21.59 18.55
C LEU A 66 4.11 20.57 18.23
N ALA A 67 3.15 20.40 19.14
CA ALA A 67 2.03 19.48 18.97
C ALA A 67 1.22 19.83 17.72
N SER A 68 0.85 21.11 17.56
CA SER A 68 0.13 21.59 16.37
C SER A 68 0.91 21.36 15.08
N MET A 69 2.20 21.66 15.05
CA MET A 69 3.04 21.46 13.86
C MET A 69 3.14 19.97 13.47
N LEU A 70 3.32 19.08 14.46
CA LEU A 70 3.37 17.64 14.24
C LEU A 70 2.02 17.10 13.75
N ASP A 71 0.91 17.50 14.37
CA ASP A 71 -0.43 17.03 14.01
C ASP A 71 -0.81 17.48 12.60
N GLN A 72 -0.56 18.75 12.26
CA GLN A 72 -0.82 19.29 10.93
C GLN A 72 0.06 18.65 9.86
N GLY A 73 1.36 18.50 10.14
CA GLY A 73 2.30 17.86 9.21
C GLY A 73 1.94 16.39 8.95
N PHE A 74 1.57 15.66 10.01
CA PHE A 74 1.11 14.28 9.91
C PHE A 74 -0.15 14.18 9.04
N VAL A 75 -1.20 14.93 9.37
CA VAL A 75 -2.47 14.89 8.63
C VAL A 75 -2.25 15.25 7.15
N ALA A 76 -1.47 16.29 6.85
CA ALA A 76 -1.16 16.68 5.48
C ALA A 76 -0.42 15.56 4.72
N THR A 77 0.57 14.93 5.36
CA THR A 77 1.34 13.84 4.76
C THR A 77 0.46 12.63 4.46
N GLN A 78 -0.41 12.24 5.39
CA GLN A 78 -1.34 11.12 5.21
C GLN A 78 -2.35 11.39 4.09
N ILE A 79 -2.94 12.60 4.03
CA ILE A 79 -3.85 13.02 2.96
C ILE A 79 -3.16 12.94 1.59
N LEU A 80 -1.92 13.43 1.49
CA LEU A 80 -1.14 13.39 0.25
C LEU A 80 -0.76 11.96 -0.15
N ALA A 81 -0.41 11.10 0.80
CA ALA A 81 -0.11 9.69 0.54
C ALA A 81 -1.32 8.94 -0.03
N VAL A 82 -2.49 9.04 0.63
CA VAL A 82 -3.75 8.47 0.14
C VAL A 82 -4.04 8.96 -1.27
N SER A 83 -3.93 10.28 -1.48
CA SER A 83 -4.26 10.89 -2.76
C SER A 83 -3.35 10.47 -3.91
N ARG A 84 -2.06 10.18 -3.65
CA ARG A 84 -1.14 9.63 -4.66
C ARG A 84 -1.48 8.18 -5.01
N LEU A 85 -1.80 7.37 -4.00
CA LEU A 85 -2.12 5.95 -4.18
C LEU A 85 -3.41 5.72 -5.00
N VAL A 86 -4.33 6.68 -5.02
CA VAL A 86 -5.60 6.59 -5.79
C VAL A 86 -5.66 7.51 -7.02
N ASP A 87 -4.55 8.17 -7.37
CA ASP A 87 -4.49 9.04 -8.56
C ASP A 87 -4.72 8.21 -9.84
N LYS A 88 -5.56 8.72 -10.74
CA LYS A 88 -5.99 8.02 -11.97
C LYS A 88 -5.15 8.40 -13.19
N ARG A 89 -4.24 9.36 -13.07
CA ARG A 89 -3.47 9.83 -14.22
C ARG A 89 -2.57 8.74 -14.79
N LYS A 90 -2.23 8.88 -16.08
CA LYS A 90 -1.42 7.89 -16.80
C LYS A 90 0.09 8.06 -16.60
N ASP A 91 0.53 9.15 -16.00
CA ASP A 91 1.93 9.51 -15.76
C ASP A 91 2.37 9.22 -14.31
N VAL A 92 1.50 8.65 -13.47
CA VAL A 92 1.78 8.37 -12.04
C VAL A 92 1.82 6.90 -11.72
N ILE A 93 2.52 6.49 -10.66
CA ILE A 93 2.48 5.12 -10.13
C ILE A 93 1.51 5.09 -8.95
N SER A 94 0.37 4.41 -9.11
CA SER A 94 -0.72 4.36 -8.13
C SER A 94 -1.46 3.02 -8.18
N LEU A 95 -2.16 2.66 -7.09
CA LEU A 95 -3.02 1.47 -7.04
C LEU A 95 -4.15 1.56 -8.05
N ARG A 96 -4.73 2.75 -8.21
CA ARG A 96 -5.87 2.94 -9.12
C ARG A 96 -5.46 2.76 -10.58
N ARG A 97 -4.36 3.38 -11.01
CA ARG A 97 -3.83 3.19 -12.37
C ARG A 97 -3.47 1.73 -12.61
N LEU A 98 -2.81 1.07 -11.64
CA LEU A 98 -2.46 -0.34 -11.75
C LEU A 98 -3.69 -1.23 -11.96
N LEU A 99 -4.73 -1.05 -11.14
CA LEU A 99 -5.98 -1.79 -11.26
C LEU A 99 -6.63 -1.58 -12.63
N ASP A 100 -6.75 -0.32 -13.07
CA ASP A 100 -7.36 0.03 -14.34
C ASP A 100 -6.56 -0.54 -15.54
N ASP A 101 -5.22 -0.61 -15.46
CA ASP A 101 -4.38 -1.21 -16.51
C ASP A 101 -4.52 -2.74 -16.53
N ILE A 102 -4.52 -3.42 -15.38
CA ILE A 102 -4.75 -4.88 -15.32
C ILE A 102 -6.12 -5.23 -15.90
N GLU A 103 -7.16 -4.46 -15.56
CA GLU A 103 -8.50 -4.67 -16.07
C GLU A 103 -8.59 -4.46 -17.60
N ALA A 104 -7.97 -3.40 -18.13
CA ALA A 104 -7.91 -3.17 -19.57
C ALA A 104 -7.20 -4.32 -20.32
N HIS A 105 -6.27 -5.01 -19.66
CA HIS A 105 -5.55 -6.16 -20.20
C HIS A 105 -6.03 -7.50 -19.62
N ARG A 106 -7.23 -7.54 -19.04
CA ARG A 106 -7.83 -8.75 -18.42
C ARG A 106 -7.82 -9.96 -19.35
N HIS A 107 -7.96 -9.74 -20.66
CA HIS A 107 -7.90 -10.79 -21.69
C HIS A 107 -6.54 -11.52 -21.75
N LEU A 108 -5.45 -10.89 -21.31
CA LEU A 108 -4.13 -11.53 -21.19
C LEU A 108 -4.01 -12.40 -19.94
N VAL A 109 -4.79 -12.09 -18.91
CA VAL A 109 -4.80 -12.83 -17.64
C VAL A 109 -5.83 -13.95 -17.77
N THR A 110 -5.47 -14.98 -18.54
CA THR A 110 -6.24 -16.23 -18.57
C THR A 110 -5.71 -17.20 -17.53
N ARG A 111 -6.48 -18.24 -17.21
CA ARG A 111 -6.04 -19.31 -16.29
C ARG A 111 -4.73 -19.95 -16.74
N GLU A 112 -4.58 -20.24 -18.05
CA GLU A 112 -3.33 -20.80 -18.56
C GLU A 112 -2.16 -19.86 -18.33
N MET A 113 -2.32 -18.56 -18.64
CA MET A 113 -1.24 -17.60 -18.45
C MET A 113 -0.91 -17.44 -16.98
N PHE A 114 -1.91 -17.26 -16.12
CA PHE A 114 -1.72 -17.11 -14.68
C PHE A 114 -0.98 -18.30 -14.06
N VAL A 115 -1.39 -19.54 -14.38
CA VAL A 115 -0.78 -20.74 -13.80
C VAL A 115 0.58 -21.05 -14.41
N CYS A 116 0.77 -20.88 -15.72
CA CYS A 116 1.96 -21.40 -16.42
C CYS A 116 3.05 -20.35 -16.65
N HIS A 117 2.90 -19.13 -16.14
CA HIS A 117 3.78 -18.01 -16.50
C HIS A 117 5.26 -18.21 -16.14
N ASP A 118 5.55 -19.04 -15.16
CA ASP A 118 6.88 -19.38 -14.65
C ASP A 118 7.37 -20.76 -15.14
N GLY A 119 6.63 -21.41 -16.04
CA GLY A 119 6.99 -22.70 -16.62
C GLY A 119 6.31 -23.91 -15.96
N LEU A 120 5.36 -23.69 -15.05
CA LEU A 120 4.48 -24.74 -14.54
C LEU A 120 3.61 -25.35 -15.66
N LEU A 121 3.19 -26.60 -15.47
CA LEU A 121 2.27 -27.28 -16.38
C LEU A 121 0.81 -27.02 -15.99
N TYR A 122 0.00 -26.62 -16.97
CA TYR A 122 -1.45 -26.46 -16.79
C TYR A 122 -2.15 -27.75 -16.31
N ASN A 123 -1.72 -28.93 -16.76
CA ASN A 123 -2.35 -30.17 -16.30
C ASN A 123 -1.60 -30.72 -15.08
N ALA A 124 -1.95 -30.19 -13.90
CA ALA A 124 -1.35 -30.58 -12.63
C ALA A 124 -1.47 -32.10 -12.39
N ALA A 125 -2.62 -32.71 -12.67
CA ALA A 125 -2.84 -34.14 -12.47
C ALA A 125 -1.94 -35.02 -13.36
N ALA A 126 -1.64 -34.59 -14.58
CA ALA A 126 -0.69 -35.29 -15.44
C ALA A 126 0.75 -35.16 -14.91
N ALA A 127 1.13 -33.98 -14.44
CA ALA A 127 2.44 -33.74 -13.81
C ALA A 127 2.61 -34.56 -12.53
N GLU A 128 1.56 -34.64 -11.69
CA GLU A 128 1.52 -35.46 -10.48
C GLU A 128 1.73 -36.94 -10.79
N ARG A 129 0.99 -37.50 -11.75
CA ARG A 129 1.16 -38.90 -12.18
C ARG A 129 2.58 -39.16 -12.69
N ALA A 130 3.15 -38.23 -13.47
CA ALA A 130 4.50 -38.36 -13.99
C ALA A 130 5.56 -38.32 -12.87
N PHE A 131 5.37 -37.46 -11.86
CA PHE A 131 6.24 -37.39 -10.69
C PHE A 131 6.20 -38.69 -9.88
N TRP A 132 5.00 -39.15 -9.49
CA TRP A 132 4.84 -40.36 -8.69
C TRP A 132 5.24 -41.66 -9.42
N ALA A 133 5.21 -41.67 -10.76
CA ALA A 133 5.73 -42.77 -11.54
C ALA A 133 7.26 -42.95 -11.40
N LYS A 134 7.99 -41.85 -11.12
CA LYS A 134 9.45 -41.85 -10.93
C LYS A 134 9.86 -41.88 -9.45
N ALA A 135 8.95 -41.51 -8.56
CA ALA A 135 9.24 -41.39 -7.14
C ALA A 135 9.64 -42.73 -6.52
N PRO A 136 10.63 -42.76 -5.60
CA PRO A 136 11.00 -43.97 -4.88
C PRO A 136 9.78 -44.51 -4.10
N ARG A 137 9.49 -45.81 -4.24
CA ARG A 137 8.47 -46.47 -3.42
C ARG A 137 9.14 -47.01 -2.16
N PRO A 138 8.83 -46.50 -0.96
CA PRO A 138 9.39 -47.08 0.25
C PRO A 138 8.90 -48.51 0.42
N THR A 139 9.84 -49.42 0.66
CA THR A 139 9.56 -50.82 0.99
C THR A 139 9.12 -50.98 2.45
N THR A 140 9.51 -50.06 3.35
CA THR A 140 9.02 -49.96 4.75
C THR A 140 9.16 -48.53 5.27
N GLY A 141 8.19 -48.06 6.08
CA GLY A 141 8.26 -46.79 6.82
C GLY A 141 7.64 -45.57 6.10
N VAL A 142 7.75 -44.40 6.74
CA VAL A 142 7.32 -43.09 6.20
C VAL A 142 8.52 -42.41 5.53
N VAL A 143 8.33 -41.91 4.32
CA VAL A 143 9.33 -41.10 3.60
C VAL A 143 8.88 -39.64 3.60
N THR A 144 9.74 -38.77 4.10
CA THR A 144 9.61 -37.32 3.92
C THR A 144 10.36 -36.94 2.65
N MET A 145 9.71 -36.23 1.74
CA MET A 145 10.34 -35.73 0.52
C MET A 145 9.98 -34.27 0.27
N PHE A 146 10.92 -33.54 -0.33
CA PHE A 146 10.68 -32.20 -0.83
C PHE A 146 10.01 -32.30 -2.21
N LEU A 147 8.85 -31.69 -2.34
CA LEU A 147 8.19 -31.56 -3.65
C LEU A 147 8.80 -30.39 -4.42
N PRO A 148 8.94 -30.51 -5.76
CA PRO A 148 9.35 -29.39 -6.59
C PRO A 148 8.37 -28.22 -6.45
N THR A 149 8.90 -27.00 -6.32
CA THR A 149 8.09 -25.77 -6.27
C THR A 149 8.01 -25.06 -7.61
N GLU A 150 8.91 -25.37 -8.54
CA GLU A 150 9.04 -24.76 -9.86
C GLU A 150 9.24 -25.83 -10.95
N GLY A 151 9.01 -25.42 -12.21
CA GLY A 151 9.23 -26.28 -13.38
C GLY A 151 8.12 -27.31 -13.61
N PRO A 152 8.33 -28.24 -14.57
CA PRO A 152 7.25 -29.07 -15.08
C PRO A 152 6.75 -30.14 -14.11
N GLU A 153 7.51 -30.47 -13.06
CA GLU A 153 7.15 -31.47 -12.05
C GLU A 153 6.52 -30.85 -10.79
N ALA A 154 6.40 -29.52 -10.71
CA ALA A 154 5.81 -28.81 -9.57
C ALA A 154 4.26 -28.81 -9.62
N PHE A 155 3.68 -30.00 -9.64
CA PHE A 155 2.23 -30.22 -9.76
C PHE A 155 1.42 -29.56 -8.64
N ASP A 156 1.94 -29.56 -7.40
CA ASP A 156 1.24 -28.95 -6.27
C ASP A 156 1.20 -27.42 -6.38
N THR A 157 2.28 -26.79 -6.90
CA THR A 157 2.27 -25.35 -7.21
C THR A 157 1.26 -25.03 -8.30
N ALA A 158 1.22 -25.82 -9.38
CA ALA A 158 0.24 -25.64 -10.45
C ALA A 158 -1.20 -25.75 -9.93
N GLU A 159 -1.51 -26.77 -9.11
CA GLU A 159 -2.85 -26.94 -8.54
C GLU A 159 -3.21 -25.82 -7.55
N ARG A 160 -2.26 -25.31 -6.76
CA ARG A 160 -2.48 -24.10 -5.94
C ARG A 160 -2.86 -22.90 -6.81
N GLY A 161 -2.17 -22.69 -7.93
CA GLY A 161 -2.50 -21.66 -8.91
C GLY A 161 -3.91 -21.84 -9.49
N HIS A 162 -4.29 -23.08 -9.83
CA HIS A 162 -5.64 -23.38 -10.28
C HIS A 162 -6.71 -23.07 -9.24
N ARG A 163 -6.53 -23.52 -7.99
CA ARG A 163 -7.47 -23.27 -6.89
C ARG A 163 -7.64 -21.79 -6.60
N ALA A 164 -6.55 -21.01 -6.64
CA ALA A 164 -6.63 -19.57 -6.48
C ALA A 164 -7.41 -18.93 -7.64
N TYR A 165 -7.15 -19.37 -8.87
CA TYR A 165 -7.84 -18.86 -10.05
C TYR A 165 -9.32 -19.28 -10.14
N ASP A 166 -9.73 -20.36 -9.47
CA ASP A 166 -11.14 -20.74 -9.34
C ASP A 166 -11.95 -19.62 -8.67
N ALA A 167 -11.41 -19.00 -7.63
CA ALA A 167 -12.04 -17.85 -6.96
C ALA A 167 -12.09 -16.60 -7.85
N LEU A 168 -11.11 -16.43 -8.75
CA LEU A 168 -11.08 -15.28 -9.66
C LEU A 168 -12.06 -15.42 -10.82
N SER A 169 -12.17 -16.63 -11.37
CA SER A 169 -13.01 -16.92 -12.54
C SER A 169 -14.42 -17.40 -12.19
N GLU A 170 -14.69 -17.69 -10.92
CA GLU A 170 -15.90 -18.32 -10.40
C GLU A 170 -16.22 -19.65 -11.11
N LYS A 171 -15.18 -20.48 -11.31
CA LYS A 171 -15.30 -21.80 -11.95
C LYS A 171 -15.01 -22.91 -10.97
N ALA A 172 -15.89 -23.91 -10.93
CA ALA A 172 -15.63 -25.14 -10.19
C ALA A 172 -14.48 -25.92 -10.85
N PRO A 173 -13.76 -26.79 -10.11
CA PRO A 173 -12.66 -27.57 -10.67
C PRO A 173 -13.01 -28.40 -11.91
N ALA A 174 -14.25 -28.87 -12.01
CA ALA A 174 -14.74 -29.64 -13.15
C ALA A 174 -14.96 -28.80 -14.42
N ASP A 175 -15.16 -27.49 -14.27
CA ASP A 175 -15.54 -26.57 -15.35
C ASP A 175 -14.37 -25.66 -15.79
N ARG A 176 -13.15 -25.95 -15.30
CA ARG A 176 -11.96 -25.16 -15.60
C ARG A 176 -11.64 -25.18 -17.11
N SER A 177 -11.36 -24.02 -17.67
CA SER A 177 -10.83 -23.86 -19.03
C SER A 177 -9.53 -23.08 -19.04
N ARG A 178 -8.67 -23.33 -20.04
CA ARG A 178 -7.43 -22.57 -20.26
C ARG A 178 -7.68 -21.08 -20.47
N THR A 179 -8.83 -20.78 -21.06
CA THR A 179 -9.24 -19.43 -21.48
C THR A 179 -10.12 -18.72 -20.44
N ASP A 180 -10.32 -19.30 -19.26
CA ASP A 180 -11.05 -18.63 -18.17
C ASP A 180 -10.39 -17.28 -17.86
N THR A 181 -11.20 -16.23 -17.73
CA THR A 181 -10.74 -14.89 -17.36
C THR A 181 -11.29 -14.52 -15.98
N ILE A 182 -10.57 -13.65 -15.26
CA ILE A 182 -10.98 -13.10 -13.96
C ILE A 182 -12.37 -12.46 -14.08
N GLN A 183 -13.30 -12.60 -13.15
CA GLN A 183 -14.62 -11.97 -13.23
C GLN A 183 -14.54 -10.44 -13.03
N PRO A 184 -15.39 -9.64 -13.70
CA PRO A 184 -15.45 -8.18 -13.49
C PRO A 184 -15.66 -7.81 -12.01
N ALA A 185 -16.47 -8.59 -11.29
CA ALA A 185 -16.76 -8.39 -9.87
C ALA A 185 -15.50 -8.39 -8.97
N VAL A 186 -14.42 -9.08 -9.39
CA VAL A 186 -13.14 -9.03 -8.66
C VAL A 186 -12.54 -7.62 -8.72
N PHE A 187 -12.54 -7.00 -9.90
CA PHE A 187 -12.07 -5.64 -10.10
C PHE A 187 -12.96 -4.63 -9.36
N ASP A 188 -14.28 -4.81 -9.41
CA ASP A 188 -15.24 -3.97 -8.69
C ASP A 188 -15.00 -4.04 -7.17
N GLY A 189 -14.73 -5.23 -6.63
CA GLY A 189 -14.43 -5.40 -5.21
C GLY A 189 -13.14 -4.69 -4.78
N ILE A 190 -12.10 -4.68 -5.62
CA ILE A 190 -10.86 -3.92 -5.33
C ILE A 190 -11.11 -2.43 -5.50
N ARG A 191 -11.87 -2.04 -6.53
CA ARG A 191 -12.24 -0.64 -6.79
C ARG A 191 -13.02 -0.05 -5.62
N ALA A 192 -13.94 -0.80 -5.04
CA ALA A 192 -14.69 -0.40 -3.85
C ALA A 192 -13.79 -0.07 -2.66
N LEU A 193 -12.66 -0.77 -2.47
CA LEU A 193 -11.67 -0.42 -1.44
C LEU A 193 -10.97 0.92 -1.76
N LEU A 194 -10.63 1.16 -3.03
CA LEU A 194 -10.01 2.41 -3.48
C LEU A 194 -10.98 3.60 -3.49
N GLU A 195 -12.28 3.33 -3.50
CA GLU A 195 -13.37 4.31 -3.50
C GLU A 195 -14.12 4.37 -2.16
N ASP A 196 -13.57 3.74 -1.12
CA ASP A 196 -14.13 3.79 0.23
C ASP A 196 -14.37 5.24 0.66
N GLN A 197 -15.43 5.46 1.44
CA GLN A 197 -15.83 6.80 1.86
C GLN A 197 -14.70 7.54 2.59
N THR A 198 -13.90 6.84 3.40
CA THR A 198 -12.78 7.45 4.12
C THR A 198 -11.65 7.87 3.17
N VAL A 199 -11.37 7.06 2.15
CA VAL A 199 -10.38 7.37 1.11
C VAL A 199 -10.82 8.58 0.29
N THR A 200 -12.06 8.57 -0.21
CA THR A 200 -12.59 9.67 -1.04
C THR A 200 -12.70 10.98 -0.27
N SER A 201 -13.10 10.95 1.00
CA SER A 201 -13.12 12.13 1.87
C SER A 201 -11.72 12.73 2.08
N LEU A 202 -10.67 11.91 2.22
CA LEU A 202 -9.29 12.41 2.33
C LEU A 202 -8.80 13.05 1.02
N VAL A 203 -9.17 12.50 -0.14
CA VAL A 203 -8.89 13.12 -1.44
C VAL A 203 -9.60 14.47 -1.58
N GLU A 204 -10.84 14.57 -1.10
CA GLU A 204 -11.58 15.84 -1.11
C GLU A 204 -10.92 16.87 -0.18
N LEU A 205 -10.50 16.46 1.01
CA LEU A 205 -9.74 17.30 1.94
C LEU A 205 -8.46 17.85 1.31
N ARG A 206 -7.72 17.03 0.54
CA ARG A 206 -6.56 17.50 -0.24
C ARG A 206 -6.93 18.70 -1.09
N HIS A 207 -7.97 18.58 -1.91
CA HIS A 207 -8.37 19.63 -2.84
C HIS A 207 -8.83 20.93 -2.16
N LYS A 208 -9.25 20.86 -0.90
CA LYS A 208 -9.93 21.97 -0.23
C LYS A 208 -9.04 22.70 0.76
N PHE A 209 -8.07 21.99 1.37
CA PHE A 209 -7.25 22.51 2.46
C PHE A 209 -5.75 22.32 2.28
N VAL A 210 -5.30 21.28 1.56
CA VAL A 210 -3.86 20.96 1.47
C VAL A 210 -3.24 21.49 0.18
N ALA A 211 -3.81 21.10 -0.96
CA ALA A 211 -3.27 21.44 -2.28
C ALA A 211 -3.80 22.77 -2.82
N HIS A 212 -5.00 23.19 -2.40
CA HIS A 212 -5.61 24.45 -2.83
C HIS A 212 -6.28 25.16 -1.65
N ALA A 213 -6.25 26.49 -1.69
CA ALA A 213 -6.97 27.35 -0.75
C ALA A 213 -8.42 27.57 -1.22
N ALA A 214 -9.26 26.53 -1.12
CA ALA A 214 -10.64 26.63 -1.58
C ALA A 214 -11.42 27.69 -0.78
N ASP A 215 -12.29 28.46 -1.43
CA ASP A 215 -13.11 29.47 -0.76
C ASP A 215 -14.15 28.87 0.21
N LYS A 216 -14.73 29.73 1.05
CA LYS A 216 -15.70 29.33 2.08
C LYS A 216 -16.95 28.65 1.51
N LEU A 217 -17.45 29.08 0.35
CA LEU A 217 -18.64 28.49 -0.28
C LEU A 217 -18.33 27.07 -0.80
N SER A 218 -17.16 26.89 -1.42
CA SER A 218 -16.66 25.61 -1.93
C SER A 218 -16.45 24.58 -0.82
N ARG A 219 -15.97 25.01 0.35
CA ARG A 219 -15.81 24.15 1.54
C ARG A 219 -17.13 23.79 2.19
N ARG A 220 -18.08 24.73 2.27
CA ARG A 220 -19.43 24.49 2.81
C ARG A 220 -20.23 23.49 1.98
N ARG A 221 -20.18 23.57 0.64
CA ARG A 221 -20.87 22.61 -0.25
C ARG A 221 -20.40 21.17 -0.04
N ALA A 222 -19.11 21.00 0.26
CA ALA A 222 -18.49 19.71 0.53
C ALA A 222 -18.79 19.17 1.96
N GLY A 223 -19.43 19.96 2.83
CA GLY A 223 -19.71 19.55 4.21
C GLY A 223 -18.45 19.38 5.08
N ILE A 224 -17.28 19.79 4.62
CA ILE A 224 -16.00 19.52 5.31
C ILE A 224 -15.88 20.28 6.64
N GLU A 225 -16.57 21.41 6.79
CA GLU A 225 -16.65 22.11 8.09
C GLU A 225 -17.28 21.22 9.20
N ARG A 226 -17.93 20.10 8.83
CA ARG A 226 -18.53 19.13 9.77
C ARG A 226 -17.68 17.89 10.03
N PHE A 227 -16.64 17.63 9.22
CA PHE A 227 -15.82 16.42 9.31
C PHE A 227 -14.32 16.78 9.33
N GLY A 228 -13.72 16.73 10.52
CA GLY A 228 -12.26 16.73 10.67
C GLY A 228 -11.65 15.37 10.34
N VAL A 229 -10.34 15.33 10.17
CA VAL A 229 -9.60 14.06 10.06
C VAL A 229 -9.51 13.43 11.43
N THR A 230 -9.95 12.17 11.56
CA THR A 230 -9.80 11.38 12.78
C THR A 230 -8.77 10.27 12.55
N LEU A 231 -8.08 9.84 13.61
CA LEU A 231 -7.14 8.71 13.52
C LEU A 231 -7.84 7.43 13.05
N ASN A 232 -9.08 7.18 13.51
CA ASN A 232 -9.87 6.03 13.06
C ASN A 232 -10.24 6.12 11.57
N GLY A 233 -10.53 7.34 11.07
CA GLY A 233 -10.79 7.56 9.65
C GLY A 233 -9.54 7.33 8.79
N LEU A 234 -8.37 7.78 9.27
CA LEU A 234 -7.08 7.49 8.62
C LEU A 234 -6.78 5.99 8.61
N GLU A 235 -7.00 5.31 9.74
CA GLU A 235 -6.82 3.86 9.87
C GLU A 235 -7.71 3.06 8.92
N ALA A 236 -8.97 3.47 8.79
CA ALA A 236 -9.89 2.86 7.84
C ALA A 236 -9.41 3.04 6.40
N ALA A 237 -8.97 4.24 6.02
CA ALA A 237 -8.42 4.50 4.69
C ALA A 237 -7.12 3.70 4.44
N GLN A 238 -6.22 3.66 5.42
CA GLN A 238 -4.99 2.85 5.39
C GLN A 238 -5.31 1.38 5.14
N ARG A 239 -6.22 0.83 5.94
CA ARG A 239 -6.67 -0.57 5.81
C ARG A 239 -7.21 -0.85 4.41
N SER A 240 -8.08 0.01 3.88
CA SER A 240 -8.65 -0.17 2.55
C SER A 240 -7.59 -0.16 1.45
N LEU A 241 -6.62 0.75 1.50
CA LEU A 241 -5.54 0.83 0.51
C LEU A 241 -4.57 -0.36 0.60
N VAL A 242 -4.21 -0.79 1.81
CA VAL A 242 -3.36 -1.97 2.03
C VAL A 242 -4.08 -3.24 1.55
N GLN A 243 -5.37 -3.39 1.85
CA GLN A 243 -6.17 -4.51 1.35
C GLN A 243 -6.26 -4.49 -0.18
N ALA A 244 -6.45 -3.33 -0.81
CA ALA A 244 -6.47 -3.22 -2.25
C ALA A 244 -5.11 -3.65 -2.86
N ALA A 245 -4.00 -3.20 -2.27
CA ALA A 245 -2.66 -3.60 -2.71
C ALA A 245 -2.42 -5.10 -2.57
N GLN A 246 -2.79 -5.68 -1.42
CA GLN A 246 -2.66 -7.12 -1.17
C GLN A 246 -3.51 -7.94 -2.16
N ARG A 247 -4.74 -7.52 -2.43
CA ARG A 247 -5.59 -8.19 -3.41
C ARG A 247 -5.03 -8.09 -4.83
N ILE A 248 -4.56 -6.92 -5.26
CA ILE A 248 -3.94 -6.80 -6.58
C ILE A 248 -2.75 -7.75 -6.71
N GLU A 249 -1.90 -7.79 -5.70
CA GLU A 249 -0.71 -8.61 -5.74
C GLU A 249 -0.97 -10.12 -5.61
N LEU A 250 -1.71 -10.52 -4.59
CA LEU A 250 -1.97 -11.93 -4.30
C LEU A 250 -2.97 -12.53 -5.28
N ASP A 251 -4.09 -11.84 -5.48
CA ASP A 251 -5.20 -12.34 -6.29
C ASP A 251 -4.86 -12.22 -7.78
N LEU A 252 -4.44 -11.03 -8.25
CA LEU A 252 -4.31 -10.79 -9.70
C LEU A 252 -2.94 -11.15 -10.27
N LEU A 253 -1.87 -11.06 -9.46
CA LEU A 253 -0.49 -11.20 -9.96
C LEU A 253 0.26 -12.42 -9.43
N TRP A 254 -0.34 -13.23 -8.54
CA TRP A 254 0.32 -14.37 -7.89
C TRP A 254 1.65 -13.96 -7.23
N GLY A 255 1.62 -12.83 -6.51
CA GLY A 255 2.76 -12.30 -5.77
C GLY A 255 2.84 -12.85 -4.35
N SER A 256 3.64 -12.18 -3.51
CA SER A 256 3.87 -12.58 -2.12
C SER A 256 3.19 -11.62 -1.15
N SER A 257 2.63 -12.13 -0.06
CA SER A 257 2.11 -11.28 1.02
C SER A 257 3.26 -10.56 1.71
N ARG A 258 3.04 -9.30 2.11
CA ARG A 258 4.04 -8.51 2.83
C ARG A 258 3.51 -8.01 4.17
N GLY A 259 4.44 -7.80 5.11
CA GLY A 259 4.18 -7.03 6.32
C GLY A 259 3.84 -5.58 5.96
N VAL A 260 2.96 -4.96 6.74
CA VAL A 260 2.39 -3.64 6.44
C VAL A 260 3.29 -2.51 6.95
N VAL A 261 3.88 -2.69 8.14
CA VAL A 261 4.79 -1.72 8.76
C VAL A 261 6.22 -2.24 8.63
N PRO A 262 7.18 -1.43 8.14
CA PRO A 262 8.59 -1.80 8.10
C PRO A 262 9.16 -2.12 9.50
N VAL A 263 10.05 -3.10 9.57
CA VAL A 263 10.79 -3.40 10.81
C VAL A 263 11.95 -2.40 10.95
N PRO A 264 12.04 -1.63 12.05
CA PRO A 264 13.16 -0.73 12.29
C PRO A 264 14.50 -1.49 12.29
N GLN A 265 15.49 -1.02 11.52
CA GLN A 265 16.84 -1.60 11.48
C GLN A 265 17.80 -1.00 12.51
N HIS A 266 17.39 0.11 13.15
CA HIS A 266 18.14 0.82 14.17
C HIS A 266 17.20 1.18 15.34
N ASP A 267 17.78 1.62 16.45
CA ASP A 267 17.02 2.18 17.56
C ASP A 267 16.33 3.48 17.12
N HIS A 268 15.08 3.34 16.68
CA HIS A 268 14.23 4.43 16.22
C HIS A 268 13.70 5.29 17.37
N LEU A 269 13.91 4.89 18.63
CA LEU A 269 13.54 5.66 19.83
C LEU A 269 14.74 6.41 20.41
N ARG A 270 15.92 6.27 19.82
CA ARG A 270 17.14 6.95 20.27
C ARG A 270 16.88 8.46 20.42
N TYR A 271 17.22 8.99 21.59
CA TYR A 271 17.06 10.39 22.01
C TYR A 271 15.63 10.86 22.31
N LEU A 272 14.63 10.00 22.23
CA LEU A 272 13.26 10.37 22.59
C LEU A 272 13.10 10.64 24.10
N ASP A 273 14.02 10.12 24.90
CA ASP A 273 14.15 10.32 26.35
C ASP A 273 14.81 11.64 26.74
N LEU A 274 15.42 12.36 25.80
CA LEU A 274 16.12 13.61 26.06
C LEU A 274 15.18 14.83 26.05
N PRO A 275 15.50 15.90 26.81
CA PRO A 275 14.76 17.15 26.70
C PRO A 275 14.93 17.75 25.30
N PHE A 276 13.82 18.28 24.75
CA PHE A 276 13.83 18.92 23.42
C PHE A 276 14.83 20.09 23.34
N ALA A 277 14.95 20.85 24.43
CA ALA A 277 15.99 21.85 24.60
C ALA A 277 16.39 21.90 26.10
N PRO A 278 17.69 22.08 26.42
CA PRO A 278 18.12 22.36 27.78
C PRO A 278 17.45 23.62 28.35
N ALA A 279 17.03 23.56 29.61
CA ALA A 279 16.28 24.64 30.25
C ALA A 279 17.05 25.97 30.31
N ASP A 280 18.37 25.90 30.51
CA ASP A 280 19.30 27.02 30.57
C ASP A 280 19.52 27.71 29.21
N ARG A 281 19.10 27.09 28.09
CA ARG A 281 19.22 27.65 26.73
C ARG A 281 17.91 28.17 26.17
N LEU A 282 16.81 28.11 26.93
CA LEU A 282 15.49 28.54 26.45
C LEU A 282 15.42 30.03 26.11
N GLN A 283 16.17 30.89 26.81
CA GLN A 283 16.19 32.31 26.52
C GLN A 283 16.75 32.60 25.11
N GLU A 284 17.82 31.89 24.73
CA GLU A 284 18.42 32.05 23.39
C GLU A 284 17.45 31.65 22.28
N LEU A 285 16.60 30.65 22.51
CA LEU A 285 15.55 30.25 21.57
C LEU A 285 14.46 31.33 21.44
N ARG A 286 14.10 32.01 22.53
CA ARG A 286 13.16 33.14 22.49
C ARG A 286 13.74 34.31 21.69
N ASP A 287 15.00 34.65 21.97
CA ASP A 287 15.69 35.74 21.27
C ASP A 287 15.87 35.42 19.78
N TRP A 288 16.10 34.15 19.43
CA TRP A 288 16.13 33.70 18.05
C TRP A 288 14.74 33.78 17.39
N TRP A 289 13.68 33.33 18.07
CA TRP A 289 12.31 33.41 17.55
C TRP A 289 11.90 34.85 17.24
N GLN A 290 12.17 35.77 18.17
CA GLN A 290 11.85 37.18 18.01
C GLN A 290 12.55 37.78 16.78
N ARG A 291 13.87 37.57 16.65
CA ARG A 291 14.63 37.99 15.46
C ARG A 291 14.08 37.36 14.18
N HIS A 292 13.65 36.11 14.23
CA HIS A 292 13.05 35.43 13.09
C HIS A 292 11.73 36.09 12.67
N CYS A 293 10.86 36.43 13.62
CA CYS A 293 9.62 37.14 13.36
C CYS A 293 9.87 38.53 12.77
N GLU A 294 10.74 39.33 13.39
CA GLU A 294 11.11 40.67 12.92
C GLU A 294 11.60 40.64 11.47
N ALA A 295 12.52 39.72 11.15
CA ALA A 295 13.03 39.55 9.80
C ALA A 295 11.96 39.16 8.75
N ARG A 296 10.82 38.58 9.17
CA ARG A 296 9.68 38.27 8.28
C ARG A 296 8.71 39.44 8.16
N GLU A 297 8.53 40.21 9.23
CA GLU A 297 7.72 41.43 9.22
C GLU A 297 8.34 42.51 8.30
N GLU A 298 9.68 42.55 8.20
CA GLU A 298 10.40 43.41 7.25
C GLU A 298 9.95 43.19 5.79
N TRP A 299 9.51 41.98 5.41
CA TRP A 299 9.00 41.71 4.05
C TRP A 299 7.77 42.54 3.69
N THR A 300 6.99 42.95 4.70
CA THR A 300 5.81 43.79 4.51
C THR A 300 6.11 45.29 4.63
N SER A 301 7.33 45.62 5.06
CA SER A 301 7.79 46.98 5.32
C SER A 301 8.48 47.61 4.10
N ALA A 302 8.87 46.79 3.11
CA ALA A 302 9.33 47.26 1.81
C ALA A 302 8.14 47.79 0.98
N ARG A 303 7.78 49.06 1.18
CA ARG A 303 6.97 49.79 0.21
C ARG A 303 7.79 50.06 -1.05
N SER A 304 7.30 49.59 -2.19
CA SER A 304 7.48 50.24 -3.48
C SER A 304 6.86 51.64 -3.48
#